data_AF-A0AAE3FHQ7-F1
#
_entry.id   AF-A0AAE3FHQ7-F1
#
_cell.length_a   1.000
_cell.length_b   1.000
_cell.length_c   1.000
_cell.angle_alpha   90.00
_cell.angle_beta   90.00
_cell.angle_gamma   90.00
#
_symmetry.space_group_name_H-M   'P 1'
#
loop_
_entity.id
_entity.type
_entity.pdbx_description
1 polymer ?
#
loop_
_entity_poly.entity_id
_entity_poly.type
_entity_poly.pdbx_seq_one_letter_code
_entity_poly.pdbx_strand_id
1 'polypeptide(L)'
;MKKSGIRKALNAVTTVLVVMVVLLAVVLVGVRIVGIRTYAVISGSMEPVYPTGSLLYVKPVKTEELKVGDTITFMLDEKTVATHRIIEVIPDEEEPGVIRFRTKGDANETPDGAPVHCRNVIGKPLFAIPYLGYFANFVQNPPGLYLAIGAAAILVIMVFLPDLIKDEPKKVSGDGNGGDGKDDGKNSGEE
;
A
#
# COMPACT_ATOMS: atom_id res chain seq x y z
N MET A 1 -21.23 -28.43 19.18
CA MET A 1 -19.94 -27.72 19.01
C MET A 1 -19.90 -26.54 19.98
N LYS A 2 -18.88 -26.46 20.86
CA LYS A 2 -18.80 -25.40 21.90
C LYS A 2 -18.76 -24.02 21.23
N LYS A 3 -19.70 -23.11 21.56
CA LYS A 3 -19.77 -21.71 21.10
C LYS A 3 -18.41 -20.97 21.16
N SER A 4 -17.53 -21.36 22.07
CA SER A 4 -16.16 -20.84 22.21
C SER A 4 -15.24 -21.16 21.02
N GLY A 5 -15.35 -22.35 20.41
CA GLY A 5 -14.52 -22.75 19.28
C GLY A 5 -14.85 -21.98 17.99
N ILE A 6 -16.15 -21.76 17.74
CA ILE A 6 -16.63 -21.01 16.57
C ILE A 6 -16.17 -19.55 16.63
N ARG A 7 -16.26 -18.91 17.80
CA ARG A 7 -15.78 -17.53 17.99
C ARG A 7 -14.27 -17.40 17.77
N LYS A 8 -13.46 -18.35 18.27
CA LYS A 8 -12.02 -18.37 18.05
C LYS A 8 -11.66 -18.52 16.57
N ALA A 9 -12.36 -19.39 15.85
CA ALA A 9 -12.18 -19.59 14.42
C ALA A 9 -12.53 -18.32 13.62
N LEU A 10 -13.67 -17.68 13.92
CA LEU A 10 -14.09 -16.43 13.27
C LEU A 10 -13.07 -15.31 13.50
N ASN A 11 -12.58 -15.13 14.73
CA ASN A 11 -11.57 -14.12 15.02
C ASN A 11 -10.28 -14.37 14.25
N ALA A 12 -9.82 -15.63 14.16
CA ALA A 12 -8.63 -15.98 13.39
C ALA A 12 -8.81 -15.65 11.90
N VAL A 13 -9.98 -15.97 11.32
CA VAL A 13 -10.30 -15.63 9.93
C VAL A 13 -10.30 -14.11 9.71
N THR A 14 -10.94 -13.35 10.60
CA THR A 14 -10.94 -11.89 10.53
C THR A 14 -9.53 -11.32 10.62
N THR A 15 -8.70 -11.81 11.54
CA THR A 15 -7.29 -11.37 11.66
C THR A 15 -6.51 -11.65 10.38
N VAL A 16 -6.62 -12.85 9.80
CA VAL A 16 -5.96 -13.18 8.53
C VAL A 16 -6.43 -12.25 7.41
N LEU A 17 -7.73 -11.99 7.32
CA LEU A 17 -8.29 -11.09 6.31
C LEU A 17 -7.76 -9.66 6.47
N VAL A 18 -7.72 -9.13 7.70
CA VAL A 18 -7.17 -7.80 7.99
C VAL A 18 -5.68 -7.73 7.60
N VAL A 19 -4.88 -8.73 7.98
CA VAL A 19 -3.46 -8.78 7.61
C VAL A 19 -3.28 -8.78 6.10
N MET A 20 -4.07 -9.55 5.36
CA MET A 20 -4.03 -9.58 3.89
C MET A 20 -4.37 -8.21 3.28
N VAL A 21 -5.39 -7.53 3.80
CA VAL A 21 -5.78 -6.19 3.34
C VAL A 21 -4.69 -5.16 3.64
N VAL A 22 -4.09 -5.20 4.83
CA VAL A 22 -2.98 -4.32 5.20
C VAL A 22 -1.77 -4.56 4.31
N LEU A 23 -1.39 -5.82 4.07
CA LEU A 23 -0.29 -6.15 3.15
C LEU A 23 -0.57 -5.64 1.74
N LEU A 24 -1.78 -5.82 1.23
CA LEU A 24 -2.18 -5.32 -0.08
C LEU A 24 -2.10 -3.78 -0.15
N ALA A 25 -2.56 -3.09 0.89
CA ALA A 25 -2.46 -1.62 0.98
C ALA A 25 -0.99 -1.16 1.02
N VAL A 26 -0.11 -1.88 1.71
CA VAL A 26 1.33 -1.59 1.73
C VAL A 26 1.95 -1.78 0.34
N VAL A 27 1.62 -2.87 -0.33
CA VAL A 27 2.10 -3.20 -1.69
C VAL A 27 1.63 -2.16 -2.72
N LEU A 28 0.37 -1.72 -2.64
CA LEU A 28 -0.21 -0.78 -3.60
C LEU A 28 0.16 0.68 -3.33
N VAL A 29 0.19 1.09 -2.06
CA VAL A 29 0.29 2.49 -1.65
C VAL A 29 1.43 2.73 -0.68
N GLY A 30 1.65 1.85 0.30
CA GLY A 30 2.66 2.03 1.35
C GLY A 30 4.09 2.20 0.84
N VAL A 31 4.45 1.57 -0.28
CA VAL A 31 5.77 1.74 -0.92
C VAL A 31 6.08 3.20 -1.30
N ARG A 32 5.07 4.05 -1.48
CA ARG A 32 5.27 5.48 -1.77
C ARG A 32 5.93 6.22 -0.62
N ILE A 33 5.76 5.77 0.62
CA ILE A 33 6.36 6.40 1.81
C ILE A 33 7.89 6.29 1.78
N VAL A 34 8.43 5.22 1.18
CA VAL A 34 9.88 5.02 1.01
C VAL A 34 10.41 5.59 -0.32
N GLY A 35 9.62 6.44 -0.98
CA GLY A 35 10.01 7.11 -2.23
C GLY A 35 9.88 6.25 -3.50
N ILE A 36 9.26 5.07 -3.43
CA ILE A 36 9.00 4.22 -4.60
C ILE A 36 7.69 4.62 -5.26
N ARG A 37 7.72 4.89 -6.56
CA ARG A 37 6.53 5.21 -7.36
C ARG A 37 6.03 3.94 -8.05
N THR A 38 4.72 3.81 -8.21
CA THR A 38 4.12 2.67 -8.91
C THR A 38 3.41 3.11 -10.18
N TYR A 39 3.65 2.42 -11.30
CA TYR A 39 3.02 2.69 -12.59
C TYR A 39 2.38 1.43 -13.15
N ALA A 40 1.16 1.51 -13.67
CA ALA A 40 0.54 0.40 -14.37
C ALA A 40 1.10 0.30 -15.79
N VAL A 41 1.51 -0.90 -16.20
CA VAL A 41 2.00 -1.16 -17.56
C VAL A 41 0.80 -1.32 -18.48
N ILE A 42 0.61 -0.37 -19.40
CA ILE A 42 -0.54 -0.31 -20.31
C ILE A 42 -0.22 -0.75 -21.74
N SER A 43 1.06 -0.85 -22.10
CA SER A 43 1.54 -1.27 -23.42
C SER A 43 2.51 -2.44 -23.31
N GLY A 44 2.61 -3.23 -24.39
CA GLY A 44 3.53 -4.36 -24.49
C GLY A 44 4.95 -4.00 -24.95
N SER A 45 5.35 -2.73 -24.95
CA SER A 45 6.65 -2.31 -25.50
C SER A 45 7.85 -2.87 -24.74
N MET A 46 7.65 -3.30 -23.50
CA MET A 46 8.66 -3.90 -22.64
C MET A 46 8.50 -5.41 -22.44
N GLU A 47 7.69 -6.07 -23.28
CA GLU A 47 7.54 -7.53 -23.20
C GLU A 47 8.81 -8.27 -23.65
N PRO A 48 9.14 -9.42 -23.03
CA PRO A 48 8.42 -10.08 -21.93
C PRO A 48 8.82 -9.60 -20.53
N VAL A 49 9.78 -8.66 -20.41
CA VAL A 49 10.37 -8.24 -19.13
C VAL A 49 9.35 -7.59 -18.20
N TYR A 50 8.54 -6.67 -18.74
CA TYR A 50 7.42 -6.05 -18.05
C TYR A 50 6.13 -6.31 -18.83
N PRO A 51 5.40 -7.39 -18.50
CA PRO A 51 4.17 -7.74 -19.18
C PRO A 51 3.08 -6.68 -19.02
N THR A 52 2.24 -6.53 -20.04
CA THR A 52 1.06 -5.67 -19.97
C THR A 52 0.16 -6.06 -18.79
N GLY A 53 -0.37 -5.06 -18.07
CA GLY A 53 -1.18 -5.26 -16.87
C GLY A 53 -0.40 -5.43 -15.57
N SER A 54 0.94 -5.38 -15.62
CA SER A 54 1.78 -5.40 -14.42
C SER A 54 1.74 -4.07 -13.67
N LEU A 55 2.02 -4.11 -12.36
CA LEU A 55 2.34 -2.92 -11.57
C LEU A 55 3.86 -2.81 -11.42
N LEU A 56 4.44 -1.77 -12.01
CA LEU A 56 5.87 -1.49 -12.02
C LEU A 56 6.27 -0.63 -10.81
N TYR A 57 7.32 -1.03 -10.10
CA TYR A 57 7.86 -0.31 -8.94
C TYR A 57 9.13 0.42 -9.34
N VAL A 58 9.10 1.75 -9.29
CA VAL A 58 10.15 2.64 -9.81
C VAL A 58 10.79 3.41 -8.68
N LYS A 59 12.12 3.32 -8.59
CA LYS A 59 12.93 4.05 -7.62
C LYS A 59 13.63 5.24 -8.30
N PRO A 60 13.49 6.47 -7.77
CA PRO A 60 14.29 7.60 -8.23
C PRO A 60 15.79 7.28 -8.13
N VAL A 61 16.53 7.62 -9.18
CA VAL A 61 17.98 7.39 -9.28
C VAL A 61 18.63 8.62 -9.89
N LYS A 62 19.89 8.86 -9.52
CA LYS A 62 20.71 9.89 -10.14
C LYS A 62 21.01 9.53 -11.58
N THR A 63 20.87 10.49 -12.48
CA THR A 63 21.01 10.26 -13.92
C THR A 63 22.43 9.90 -14.33
N GLU A 64 23.43 10.28 -13.53
CA GLU A 64 24.84 10.00 -13.77
C GLU A 64 25.20 8.53 -13.50
N GLU A 65 24.35 7.81 -12.75
CA GLU A 65 24.50 6.39 -12.47
C GLU A 65 23.89 5.51 -13.58
N LEU A 66 23.11 6.11 -14.50
CA LEU A 66 22.44 5.40 -15.57
C LEU A 66 23.41 5.06 -16.71
N LYS A 67 23.28 3.84 -17.23
CA LYS A 67 24.12 3.35 -18.32
C LYS A 67 23.31 2.62 -19.39
N VAL A 68 23.94 2.42 -20.54
CA VAL A 68 23.38 1.58 -21.61
C VAL A 68 22.99 0.21 -21.04
N GLY A 69 21.80 -0.25 -21.42
CA GLY A 69 21.20 -1.48 -20.93
C GLY A 69 20.26 -1.31 -19.73
N ASP A 70 20.31 -0.19 -19.01
CA ASP A 70 19.35 0.08 -17.94
C ASP A 70 17.96 0.38 -18.52
N THR A 71 16.91 -0.07 -17.83
CA THR A 71 15.56 0.42 -18.11
C THR A 71 15.28 1.64 -17.25
N ILE A 72 14.66 2.66 -17.85
CA ILE A 72 14.26 3.87 -17.15
C ILE A 72 12.79 4.15 -17.40
N THR A 73 12.15 4.72 -16.39
CA THR A 73 10.81 5.31 -16.49
C THR A 73 10.98 6.83 -16.60
N PHE A 74 10.33 7.44 -17.59
CA PHE A 74 10.48 8.86 -17.91
C PHE A 74 9.20 9.47 -18.45
N MET A 75 9.12 10.80 -18.41
CA MET A 75 8.05 11.57 -19.06
C MET A 75 8.32 11.63 -20.56
N LEU A 76 7.47 11.00 -21.37
CA LEU A 76 7.53 11.06 -22.83
C LEU A 76 6.98 12.39 -23.36
N ASP A 77 5.91 12.87 -22.72
CA ASP A 77 5.31 14.19 -22.90
C ASP A 77 4.82 14.70 -21.53
N GLU A 78 4.05 15.80 -21.47
CA GLU A 78 3.58 16.37 -20.20
C GLU A 78 2.66 15.45 -19.36
N LYS A 79 2.02 14.45 -19.97
CA LYS A 79 1.02 13.59 -19.34
C LYS A 79 1.32 12.10 -19.48
N THR A 80 2.20 11.73 -20.40
CA THR A 80 2.50 10.34 -20.74
C THR A 80 3.82 9.91 -20.11
N VAL A 81 3.76 8.83 -19.34
CA VAL A 81 4.93 8.17 -18.77
C VAL A 81 5.22 6.92 -19.58
N ALA A 82 6.48 6.76 -20.00
CA ALA A 82 6.97 5.57 -20.68
C ALA A 82 8.07 4.89 -19.86
N THR A 83 8.28 3.60 -20.09
CA THR A 83 9.40 2.86 -19.51
C THR A 83 10.09 2.10 -20.63
N HIS A 84 11.34 2.44 -20.95
CA HIS A 84 12.10 1.83 -22.04
C HIS A 84 13.58 1.64 -21.67
N ARG A 85 14.29 0.81 -22.43
CA ARG A 85 15.71 0.51 -22.21
C ARG A 85 16.60 1.55 -22.88
N ILE A 86 17.61 2.01 -22.16
CA ILE A 86 18.66 2.88 -22.68
C ILE A 86 19.49 2.06 -23.66
N ILE A 87 19.54 2.50 -24.92
CA ILE A 87 20.42 1.94 -25.94
C ILE A 87 21.66 2.80 -26.17
N GLU A 88 21.60 4.08 -25.77
CA GLU A 88 22.72 5.01 -25.90
C GLU A 88 22.63 6.14 -24.87
N VAL A 89 23.79 6.56 -24.37
CA VAL A 89 23.94 7.73 -23.50
C VAL A 89 24.63 8.82 -24.31
N ILE A 90 23.93 9.91 -24.57
CA ILE A 90 24.35 11.01 -25.43
C ILE A 90 24.69 12.20 -24.53
N PRO A 91 25.97 12.53 -24.32
CA PRO A 91 26.33 13.78 -23.64
C PRO A 91 25.92 14.99 -24.50
N ASP A 92 25.50 16.06 -23.84
CA ASP A 92 25.24 17.33 -24.52
C ASP A 92 26.57 18.02 -24.85
N GLU A 93 26.74 18.40 -26.13
CA GLU A 93 27.94 19.11 -26.59
C GLU A 93 27.93 20.59 -26.20
N GLU A 94 26.75 21.19 -25.99
CA GLU A 94 26.58 22.61 -25.68
C GLU A 94 26.60 22.89 -24.17
N GLU A 95 26.09 21.97 -23.35
CA GLU A 95 25.98 22.14 -21.89
C GLU A 95 26.71 21.01 -21.13
N PRO A 96 27.96 21.24 -20.68
CA PRO A 96 28.75 20.23 -19.97
C PRO A 96 28.02 19.70 -18.72
N GLY A 97 27.76 18.40 -18.69
CA GLY A 97 27.06 17.72 -17.59
C GLY A 97 25.59 17.43 -17.86
N VAL A 98 25.03 17.90 -18.99
CA VAL A 98 23.72 17.44 -19.46
C VAL A 98 23.86 16.15 -20.24
N ILE A 99 22.97 15.20 -19.97
CA ILE A 99 22.94 13.89 -20.60
C ILE A 99 21.55 13.65 -21.17
N ARG A 100 21.50 13.14 -22.39
CA ARG A 100 20.29 12.60 -23.01
C ARG A 100 20.41 11.10 -23.19
N PHE A 101 19.28 10.40 -23.16
CA PHE A 101 19.23 8.96 -23.31
C PHE A 101 18.44 8.61 -24.57
N ARG A 102 19.05 7.86 -25.48
CA ARG A 102 18.26 7.22 -26.54
C ARG A 102 17.69 5.93 -25.99
N THR A 103 16.37 5.81 -26.04
CA THR A 103 15.64 4.68 -25.47
C THR A 103 14.95 3.87 -26.53
N LYS A 104 14.64 2.61 -26.20
CA LYS A 104 13.90 1.69 -27.05
C LYS A 104 13.13 0.70 -26.18
N GLY A 105 11.86 0.45 -26.50
CA GLY A 105 11.11 -0.66 -25.92
C GLY A 105 11.71 -2.01 -26.33
N ASP A 106 11.86 -2.94 -25.38
CA ASP A 106 12.44 -4.26 -25.64
C ASP A 106 11.73 -5.02 -26.78
N ALA A 107 10.41 -4.85 -26.90
CA ALA A 107 9.58 -5.47 -27.94
C ALA A 107 9.44 -4.61 -29.22
N ASN A 108 9.94 -3.37 -29.21
CA ASN A 108 9.82 -2.49 -30.38
C ASN A 108 10.87 -2.85 -31.44
N GLU A 109 10.59 -2.60 -32.72
CA GLU A 109 11.57 -2.80 -33.80
C GLU A 109 12.57 -1.64 -33.87
N THR A 110 12.06 -0.40 -33.77
CA THR A 110 12.85 0.83 -33.88
C THR A 110 13.08 1.51 -32.53
N PRO A 111 14.16 2.29 -32.38
CA PRO A 111 14.34 3.20 -31.25
C PRO A 111 13.22 4.25 -31.15
N ASP A 112 13.09 4.86 -29.98
CA ASP A 112 12.20 5.99 -29.75
C ASP A 112 12.67 7.21 -30.57
N GLY A 113 11.71 8.02 -31.04
CA GLY A 113 11.99 9.10 -32.00
C GLY A 113 12.80 10.26 -31.45
N ALA A 114 12.69 10.57 -30.15
CA ALA A 114 13.40 11.67 -29.50
C ALA A 114 14.21 11.17 -28.29
N PRO A 115 15.46 11.63 -28.11
CA PRO A 115 16.21 11.34 -26.90
C PRO A 115 15.55 11.94 -25.65
N VAL A 116 15.61 11.20 -24.55
CA VAL A 116 15.06 11.58 -23.25
C VAL A 116 16.05 12.47 -22.51
N HIS A 117 15.64 13.68 -22.14
CA HIS A 117 16.45 14.58 -21.33
C HIS A 117 16.59 14.03 -19.89
N CYS A 118 17.76 14.19 -19.25
CA CYS A 118 18.01 13.71 -17.88
C CYS A 118 16.92 14.17 -16.87
N ARG A 119 16.45 15.42 -16.98
CA ARG A 119 15.37 15.97 -16.14
C ARG A 119 14.01 15.28 -16.29
N ASN A 120 13.77 14.60 -17.41
CA ASN A 120 12.51 13.88 -17.65
C ASN A 120 12.53 12.46 -17.07
N VAL A 121 13.70 12.00 -16.59
CA VAL A 121 13.83 10.68 -15.97
C VAL A 121 13.19 10.70 -14.57
N ILE A 122 12.25 9.79 -14.35
CA ILE A 122 11.56 9.60 -13.07
C ILE A 122 12.36 8.65 -12.18
N GLY A 123 12.92 7.60 -12.76
CA GLY A 123 13.72 6.62 -12.03
C GLY A 123 13.93 5.32 -12.79
N LYS A 124 14.48 4.33 -12.09
CA LYS A 124 14.74 3.00 -12.58
C LYS A 124 13.71 2.00 -12.02
N PRO A 125 13.09 1.17 -12.86
CA PRO A 125 12.26 0.07 -12.37
C PRO A 125 13.09 -0.93 -11.57
N LEU A 126 12.56 -1.34 -10.41
CA LEU A 126 13.14 -2.36 -9.55
C LEU A 126 12.59 -3.75 -9.89
N PHE A 127 11.27 -3.85 -9.97
CA PHE A 127 10.54 -5.08 -10.30
C PHE A 127 9.13 -4.73 -10.76
N ALA A 128 8.44 -5.71 -11.35
CA ALA A 128 7.04 -5.63 -11.73
C ALA A 128 6.27 -6.82 -11.16
N ILE A 129 5.02 -6.60 -10.75
CA ILE A 129 4.11 -7.66 -10.33
C ILE A 129 3.04 -7.81 -11.42
N PRO A 130 3.03 -8.93 -12.18
CA PRO A 130 2.01 -9.19 -13.20
C PRO A 130 0.58 -9.11 -12.66
N TYR A 131 -0.35 -8.66 -13.50
CA TYR A 131 -1.79 -8.49 -13.21
C TYR A 131 -2.15 -7.47 -12.11
N LEU A 132 -1.21 -7.08 -11.25
CA LEU A 132 -1.47 -6.13 -10.17
C LEU A 132 -1.79 -4.73 -10.69
N GLY A 133 -1.34 -4.38 -11.90
CA GLY A 133 -1.70 -3.13 -12.57
C GLY A 133 -3.19 -3.07 -12.90
N TYR A 134 -3.76 -4.18 -13.39
CA TYR A 134 -5.22 -4.28 -13.60
C TYR A 134 -5.99 -4.17 -12.30
N PHE A 135 -5.54 -4.86 -11.25
CA PHE A 135 -6.16 -4.79 -9.93
C PHE A 135 -6.10 -3.36 -9.36
N ALA A 136 -4.94 -2.73 -9.39
CA ALA A 136 -4.73 -1.36 -8.92
C ALA A 136 -5.62 -0.38 -9.68
N ASN A 137 -5.71 -0.52 -11.01
CA ASN A 137 -6.59 0.31 -11.84
C ASN A 137 -8.07 0.09 -11.49
N PHE A 138 -8.50 -1.16 -11.28
CA PHE A 138 -9.86 -1.48 -10.89
C PHE A 138 -10.26 -0.86 -9.54
N VAL A 139 -9.42 -0.94 -8.52
CA VAL A 139 -9.75 -0.34 -7.19
C VAL A 139 -9.70 1.18 -7.17
N GLN A 140 -9.00 1.81 -8.13
CA GLN A 140 -8.90 3.26 -8.26
C GLN A 140 -10.02 3.89 -9.09
N ASN A 141 -10.75 3.09 -9.88
CA ASN A 141 -11.77 3.58 -10.80
C ASN A 141 -13.16 2.97 -10.49
N PRO A 142 -14.27 3.70 -10.70
CA PRO A 142 -15.61 3.12 -10.63
C PRO A 142 -15.82 2.04 -11.71
N PRO A 143 -16.57 0.95 -11.44
CA PRO A 143 -17.28 0.64 -10.18
C PRO A 143 -16.42 -0.02 -9.10
N GLY A 144 -15.18 -0.42 -9.40
CA GLY A 144 -14.32 -1.15 -8.46
C GLY A 144 -13.97 -0.36 -7.20
N LEU A 145 -13.85 0.98 -7.31
CA LEU A 145 -13.70 1.88 -6.17
C LEU A 145 -14.84 1.73 -5.14
N TYR A 146 -16.09 1.65 -5.58
CA TYR A 146 -17.24 1.51 -4.67
C TYR A 146 -17.22 0.17 -3.94
N LEU A 147 -16.81 -0.90 -4.64
CA LEU A 147 -16.65 -2.22 -4.03
C LEU A 147 -15.52 -2.25 -3.00
N ALA A 148 -14.39 -1.60 -3.31
CA ALA A 148 -13.26 -1.50 -2.38
C ALA A 148 -13.65 -0.75 -1.09
N ILE A 149 -14.36 0.38 -1.22
CA ILE A 149 -14.85 1.16 -0.07
C ILE A 149 -15.87 0.35 0.74
N GLY A 150 -16.84 -0.30 0.07
CA GLY A 150 -17.83 -1.13 0.74
C GLY A 150 -17.19 -2.30 1.49
N ALA A 151 -16.23 -3.00 0.88
CA ALA A 151 -15.49 -4.08 1.53
C ALA A 151 -14.70 -3.58 2.75
N ALA A 152 -14.04 -2.42 2.65
CA ALA A 152 -13.33 -1.82 3.77
C ALA A 152 -14.29 -1.45 4.92
N ALA A 153 -15.45 -0.87 4.62
CA ALA A 153 -16.46 -0.53 5.64
C ALA A 153 -16.99 -1.80 6.35
N ILE A 154 -17.29 -2.85 5.60
CA ILE A 154 -17.72 -4.15 6.16
C ILE A 154 -16.63 -4.73 7.06
N LEU A 155 -15.36 -4.67 6.65
CA LEU A 155 -14.22 -5.13 7.44
C LEU A 155 -14.12 -4.38 8.77
N VAL A 156 -14.24 -3.05 8.74
CA VAL A 156 -14.24 -2.21 9.95
C VAL A 156 -15.39 -2.60 10.86
N ILE A 157 -16.61 -2.73 10.34
CA ILE A 157 -17.77 -3.16 11.14
C ILE A 157 -17.49 -4.53 11.76
N MET A 158 -16.97 -5.50 11.01
CA MET A 158 -16.67 -6.84 11.53
C MET A 158 -15.65 -6.81 12.68
N VAL A 159 -14.68 -5.90 12.64
CA VAL A 159 -13.65 -5.74 13.68
C VAL A 159 -14.19 -5.05 14.93
N PHE A 160 -14.97 -3.96 14.79
CA PHE A 160 -15.39 -3.12 15.92
C PHE A 160 -16.77 -3.47 16.51
N LEU A 161 -17.68 -4.08 15.74
CA LEU A 161 -19.03 -4.45 16.18
C LEU A 161 -19.04 -5.40 17.40
N PRO A 162 -18.14 -6.41 17.52
CA PRO A 162 -18.11 -7.27 18.69
C PRO A 162 -17.78 -6.54 19.99
N ASP A 163 -17.01 -5.45 19.92
CA ASP A 163 -16.62 -4.64 21.08
C ASP A 163 -17.73 -3.67 21.46
N LEU A 164 -18.49 -3.15 20.49
CA LEU A 164 -19.68 -2.31 20.72
C LEU A 164 -20.85 -3.08 21.36
N ILE A 165 -20.98 -4.38 21.08
CA ILE A 165 -22.07 -5.22 21.61
C ILE A 165 -21.71 -5.83 22.97
N LYS A 166 -20.44 -5.84 23.37
CA LYS A 166 -20.02 -6.24 24.72
C LYS A 166 -20.25 -5.09 25.70
N ASP A 167 -21.50 -4.92 26.11
CA ASP A 167 -21.78 -4.27 27.39
C ASP A 167 -21.18 -5.12 28.51
N GLU A 168 -20.19 -4.60 29.23
CA GLU A 168 -19.68 -5.27 30.41
C GLU A 168 -20.77 -5.27 31.50
N PRO A 169 -21.21 -6.43 32.02
CA PRO A 169 -21.96 -6.42 33.26
C PRO A 169 -21.02 -5.90 34.35
N LYS A 170 -21.29 -4.69 34.87
CA LYS A 170 -20.66 -4.19 36.11
C LYS A 170 -20.77 -5.28 37.17
N LYS A 171 -19.65 -5.94 37.48
CA LYS A 171 -19.54 -6.72 38.72
C LYS A 171 -19.54 -5.70 39.85
N VAL A 172 -20.68 -5.55 40.51
CA VAL A 172 -20.71 -5.01 41.87
C VAL A 172 -19.94 -6.01 42.72
N SER A 173 -18.67 -5.71 42.97
CA SER A 173 -17.87 -6.37 43.98
C SER A 173 -18.50 -6.06 45.33
N GLY A 174 -19.20 -7.05 45.90
CA GLY A 174 -19.50 -7.06 47.31
C GLY A 174 -18.19 -7.12 48.07
N ASP A 175 -17.92 -6.08 48.85
CA ASP A 175 -16.87 -6.11 49.86
C ASP A 175 -17.56 -6.30 51.21
N GLY A 176 -17.35 -7.49 51.77
CA GLY A 176 -17.80 -7.84 53.10
C GLY A 176 -16.65 -7.65 54.08
N ASN A 177 -17.00 -7.01 55.20
CA ASN A 177 -16.55 -7.31 56.56
C ASN A 177 -15.29 -6.60 57.12
N GLY A 178 -15.46 -6.04 58.34
CA GLY A 178 -14.39 -5.92 59.32
C GLY A 178 -14.46 -4.69 60.24
N GLY A 179 -14.95 -4.84 61.47
CA GLY A 179 -14.69 -3.87 62.54
C GLY A 179 -15.60 -3.95 63.77
N ASP A 180 -15.47 -5.00 64.58
CA ASP A 180 -16.02 -5.08 65.94
C ASP A 180 -15.23 -4.20 66.95
N GLY A 181 -15.96 -3.63 67.91
CA GLY A 181 -15.47 -3.16 69.23
C GLY A 181 -15.47 -1.64 69.42
N LYS A 182 -15.88 -1.05 70.55
CA LYS A 182 -16.41 -1.50 71.85
C LYS A 182 -16.76 -0.23 72.68
N ASP A 183 -17.81 -0.29 73.52
CA ASP A 183 -18.16 0.52 74.72
C ASP A 183 -17.97 2.07 74.69
N ASP A 184 -18.90 2.91 75.17
CA ASP A 184 -19.18 3.12 76.60
C ASP A 184 -20.61 3.69 76.82
N GLY A 185 -21.26 3.24 77.90
CA GLY A 185 -22.63 3.60 78.25
C GLY A 185 -22.83 4.87 79.08
N LYS A 186 -24.10 5.33 79.13
CA LYS A 186 -24.82 6.00 80.23
C LYS A 186 -26.23 6.30 79.72
N ASN A 187 -27.32 5.72 80.22
CA ASN A 187 -27.99 5.80 81.54
C ASN A 187 -29.29 6.63 81.40
N SER A 188 -30.41 6.03 81.84
CA SER A 188 -31.69 6.59 82.36
C SER A 188 -32.17 7.96 81.82
N GLY A 189 -33.38 8.14 81.28
CA GLY A 189 -34.68 7.89 81.92
C GLY A 189 -35.41 9.24 82.10
N GLU A 190 -36.73 9.25 81.85
CA GLU A 190 -37.71 10.36 82.09
C GLU A 190 -37.52 11.59 81.15
N GLU A 191 -38.54 12.17 80.50
CA GLU A 191 -39.99 12.34 80.75
C GLU A 191 -40.86 12.04 79.51
#